data_AF-A0A0H2M953-F1
#
_entry.id   AF-A0A0H2M953-F1
#
_cell.length_a   1.000
_cell.length_b   1.000
_cell.length_c   1.000
_cell.angle_alpha   90.00
_cell.angle_beta   90.00
_cell.angle_gamma   90.00
#
_symmetry.space_group_name_H-M   'P 1'
#
loop_
_entity.id
_entity.type
_entity.pdbx_description
1 polymer ?
#
loop_
_entity_poly.entity_id
_entity_poly.type
_entity_poly.pdbx_seq_one_letter_code
_entity_poly.pdbx_strand_id
1 'polypeptide(L)'
;MDDQLVDAGKLDIASLQRAKTVQGEAGESLNALVSKLGLVAERDLAEVLVHLLDCPLVRKEGFPTEALYPERFNASFLKGVGGAYPR
;
A
#
# COMPACT_ATOMS: atom_id res chain seq x y z
N MET A 1 -6.05 -2.70 -10.27
CA MET A 1 -6.21 -2.18 -8.90
C MET A 1 -6.95 -0.86 -8.92
N ASP A 2 -6.56 0.08 -9.78
CA ASP A 2 -7.20 1.37 -9.99
C ASP A 2 -8.72 1.23 -10.19
N ASP A 3 -9.14 0.34 -11.09
CA ASP A 3 -10.55 0.08 -11.38
C ASP A 3 -11.27 -0.54 -10.18
N GLN A 4 -10.59 -1.34 -9.34
CA GLN A 4 -11.19 -1.94 -8.15
C GLN A 4 -11.51 -0.91 -7.06
N LEU A 5 -10.74 0.18 -6.96
CA LEU A 5 -11.05 1.28 -6.05
C LEU A 5 -12.28 2.06 -6.51
N VAL A 6 -12.46 2.20 -7.82
CA VAL A 6 -13.65 2.82 -8.43
C VAL A 6 -14.87 1.91 -8.27
N ASP A 7 -14.72 0.62 -8.59
CA ASP A 7 -15.79 -0.37 -8.47
C ASP A 7 -16.25 -0.54 -7.02
N ALA A 8 -15.33 -0.40 -6.05
CA ALA A 8 -15.64 -0.40 -4.62
C ALA A 8 -16.23 0.94 -4.11
N GLY A 9 -16.37 1.96 -4.97
CA GLY A 9 -16.86 3.29 -4.62
C GLY A 9 -15.92 4.08 -3.69
N LYS A 10 -14.66 3.65 -3.57
CA LYS A 10 -13.65 4.25 -2.68
C LYS A 10 -12.87 5.38 -3.35
N LEU A 11 -12.91 5.44 -4.67
CA LEU A 11 -12.29 6.48 -5.47
C LEU A 11 -13.24 6.84 -6.61
N ASP A 12 -13.61 8.10 -6.76
CA ASP A 12 -14.41 8.51 -7.92
C ASP A 12 -13.54 8.63 -9.19
N ILE A 13 -14.19 8.60 -10.36
CA ILE A 13 -13.51 8.62 -11.67
C ILE A 13 -12.73 9.93 -11.89
N ALA A 14 -13.22 11.06 -11.39
CA ALA A 14 -12.54 12.36 -11.56
C ALA A 14 -11.25 12.42 -10.70
N SER A 15 -11.33 11.93 -9.47
CA SER A 15 -10.20 11.77 -8.56
C SER A 15 -9.17 10.79 -9.11
N LEU A 16 -9.62 9.68 -9.73
CA LEU A 16 -8.74 8.75 -10.44
C LEU A 16 -7.99 9.41 -11.61
N GLN A 17 -8.70 10.16 -12.45
CA GLN A 17 -8.07 10.87 -13.57
C GLN A 17 -7.02 11.87 -13.09
N ARG A 18 -7.34 12.64 -12.04
CA ARG A 18 -6.39 13.57 -11.42
C ARG A 18 -5.14 12.85 -10.91
N ALA A 19 -5.32 11.73 -10.20
CA ALA A 19 -4.21 10.95 -9.68
C ALA A 19 -3.35 10.36 -10.82
N LYS A 20 -3.94 9.90 -11.92
CA LYS A 20 -3.20 9.41 -13.11
C LYS A 20 -2.39 10.50 -13.80
N THR A 21 -2.90 11.72 -13.90
CA THR A 21 -2.12 12.86 -14.45
C THR A 21 -0.88 13.13 -13.60
N VAL A 22 -1.05 13.24 -12.28
CA VAL A 22 0.08 13.48 -11.36
C VAL A 22 1.05 12.30 -11.34
N GLN A 23 0.56 11.07 -11.50
CA GLN A 23 1.41 9.88 -11.63
C GLN A 23 2.37 9.99 -12.82
N GLY A 24 1.87 10.44 -13.98
CA GLY A 24 2.68 10.62 -15.19
C GLY A 24 3.80 11.65 -15.02
N GLU A 25 3.62 12.63 -14.14
CA GLU A 25 4.59 13.68 -13.85
C GLU A 25 5.57 13.30 -12.73
N ALA A 26 5.10 12.59 -11.69
CA ALA A 26 5.87 12.28 -10.49
C ALA A 26 6.64 10.95 -10.56
N GLY A 27 6.23 10.01 -11.44
CA GLY A 27 6.84 8.68 -11.54
C GLY A 27 6.61 7.77 -10.33
N GLU A 28 5.77 8.17 -9.39
CA GLU A 28 5.38 7.36 -8.22
C GLU A 28 4.28 6.34 -8.56
N SER A 29 4.05 5.35 -7.68
CA SER A 29 2.91 4.44 -7.86
C SER A 29 1.60 5.15 -7.52
N LEU A 30 0.55 4.87 -8.30
CA LEU A 30 -0.78 5.46 -8.08
C LEU A 30 -1.28 5.23 -6.65
N ASN A 31 -0.98 4.06 -6.07
CA ASN A 31 -1.31 3.70 -4.69
C ASN A 31 -0.70 4.66 -3.65
N ALA A 32 0.59 4.98 -3.79
CA ALA A 32 1.23 5.94 -2.91
C ALA A 32 0.62 7.34 -3.10
N LEU A 33 0.24 7.64 -4.34
CA LEU A 33 -0.25 8.95 -4.74
C LEU A 33 -1.67 9.23 -4.25
N VAL A 34 -2.60 8.26 -4.36
CA VAL A 34 -3.98 8.41 -3.87
C VAL A 34 -4.05 8.55 -2.35
N SER A 35 -3.17 7.87 -1.61
CA SER A 35 -3.04 8.05 -0.16
C SER A 35 -2.42 9.40 0.18
N LYS A 36 -1.33 9.80 -0.50
CA LYS A 36 -0.68 11.12 -0.27
C LYS A 36 -1.59 12.30 -0.58
N LEU A 37 -2.43 12.19 -1.60
CA LEU A 37 -3.40 13.20 -1.99
C LEU A 37 -4.67 13.19 -1.13
N GLY A 38 -4.79 12.24 -0.19
CA GLY A 38 -5.98 12.10 0.66
C GLY A 38 -7.25 11.70 -0.10
N LEU A 39 -7.10 11.12 -1.30
CA LEU A 39 -8.21 10.72 -2.16
C LEU A 39 -8.85 9.40 -1.72
N VAL A 40 -8.07 8.56 -1.03
CA VAL A 40 -8.52 7.28 -0.47
C VAL A 40 -7.94 7.17 0.94
N ALA A 41 -8.75 6.79 1.93
CA ALA A 41 -8.24 6.50 3.25
C ALA A 41 -7.36 5.23 3.21
N GLU A 42 -6.26 5.20 3.98
CA GLU A 42 -5.36 4.02 4.04
C GLU A 42 -6.13 2.72 4.36
N ARG A 43 -7.20 2.83 5.16
CA ARG A 43 -8.04 1.70 5.52
C ARG A 43 -8.81 1.13 4.33
N ASP A 44 -9.37 2.00 3.49
CA ASP A 44 -10.12 1.59 2.29
C ASP A 44 -9.17 0.96 1.27
N LEU A 45 -7.96 1.51 1.13
CA LEU A 45 -6.92 0.93 0.29
C LEU A 45 -6.54 -0.47 0.77
N ALA A 46 -6.35 -0.66 2.07
CA ALA A 46 -6.04 -1.95 2.66
C ALA A 46 -7.14 -2.99 2.42
N GLU A 47 -8.42 -2.60 2.48
CA GLU A 47 -9.55 -3.49 2.20
C GLU A 47 -9.59 -3.96 0.74
N VAL A 48 -9.32 -3.07 -0.22
CA VAL A 48 -9.21 -3.48 -1.64
C VAL A 48 -8.03 -4.43 -1.86
N LEU A 49 -6.91 -4.22 -1.17
CA LEU A 49 -5.74 -5.10 -1.27
C LEU A 49 -5.99 -6.51 -0.74
N VAL A 50 -6.87 -6.70 0.25
CA VAL A 50 -7.28 -8.05 0.71
C VAL A 50 -7.81 -8.86 -0.46
N HIS A 51 -8.70 -8.26 -1.25
CA HIS A 51 -9.34 -8.93 -2.38
C HIS A 51 -8.36 -9.16 -3.54
N LEU A 52 -7.44 -8.22 -3.78
CA LEU A 52 -6.49 -8.33 -4.89
C LEU A 52 -5.39 -9.36 -4.61
N LEU A 53 -4.91 -9.44 -3.37
CA LEU A 53 -3.78 -10.29 -2.97
C LEU A 53 -4.21 -11.64 -2.38
N ASP A 54 -5.52 -11.86 -2.22
CA ASP A 54 -6.11 -12.99 -1.50
C ASP A 54 -5.45 -13.20 -0.12
N CYS A 55 -5.21 -12.10 0.58
CA CYS A 55 -4.43 -12.06 1.81
C CYS A 55 -5.21 -11.33 2.91
N PRO A 56 -5.35 -11.90 4.13
CA PRO A 56 -6.14 -11.29 5.18
C PRO A 56 -5.49 -10.00 5.71
N LEU A 57 -6.31 -8.98 5.96
CA LEU A 57 -5.87 -7.78 6.64
C LEU A 57 -5.78 -8.02 8.15
N VAL A 58 -4.55 -8.11 8.66
CA VAL A 58 -4.25 -8.36 10.07
C VAL A 58 -4.21 -7.03 10.83
N ARG A 59 -4.94 -6.93 11.96
CA ARG A 59 -4.83 -5.79 12.88
C ARG A 59 -3.55 -5.90 13.70
N LYS A 60 -3.15 -4.80 14.36
CA LYS A 60 -1.96 -4.77 15.22
C LYS A 60 -1.97 -5.88 16.28
N GLU A 61 -3.14 -6.21 16.81
CA GLU A 61 -3.31 -7.24 17.84
C GLU A 61 -3.07 -8.66 17.31
N GLY A 62 -3.16 -8.85 15.98
CA GLY A 62 -2.86 -10.13 15.34
C GLY A 62 -1.39 -10.30 14.96
N PHE A 63 -0.56 -9.27 15.16
CA PHE A 63 0.88 -9.40 14.97
C PHE A 63 1.53 -10.13 16.15
N PRO A 64 2.44 -11.09 15.89
CA PRO A 64 3.16 -11.77 16.95
C PRO A 64 4.05 -10.79 17.72
N THR A 65 4.05 -10.89 19.05
CA THR A 65 4.90 -10.08 19.93
C THR A 65 6.37 -10.48 19.83
N GLU A 66 6.63 -11.75 19.54
CA GLU A 66 7.97 -12.29 19.34
C GLU A 66 8.36 -12.25 17.87
N ALA A 67 9.64 -12.01 17.59
CA ALA A 67 10.17 -11.98 16.24
C ALA A 67 10.10 -13.38 15.61
N LEU A 68 9.50 -13.47 14.43
CA LEU A 68 9.51 -14.69 13.64
C LEU A 68 10.81 -14.80 12.85
N TYR A 69 11.44 -15.98 12.89
CA TYR A 69 12.67 -16.30 12.15
C TYR A 69 13.83 -15.30 12.39
N PRO A 70 14.19 -15.02 13.66
CA PRO A 70 15.26 -14.06 13.98
C PRO A 70 16.62 -14.42 13.38
N GLU A 71 16.84 -15.69 13.05
CA GLU A 71 18.04 -16.19 12.37
C GLU A 71 18.07 -15.85 10.86
N ARG A 72 16.91 -15.49 10.27
CA ARG A 72 16.79 -15.15 8.84
C ARG A 72 16.59 -13.67 8.58
N PHE A 73 15.87 -12.98 9.47
CA PHE A 73 15.57 -11.56 9.34
C PHE A 73 16.12 -10.78 10.52
N ASN A 74 17.07 -9.88 10.26
CA ASN A 74 17.54 -8.94 11.28
C ASN A 74 16.60 -7.73 11.40
N ALA A 75 16.68 -7.03 12.54
CA ALA A 75 15.78 -5.91 12.82
C ALA A 75 15.98 -4.69 11.91
N SER A 76 17.16 -4.49 11.32
CA SER A 76 17.43 -3.38 10.41
C SER A 76 16.76 -3.57 9.05
N PHE A 77 16.69 -4.81 8.55
CA PHE A 77 15.94 -5.18 7.36
C PHE A 77 14.44 -4.88 7.53
N LEU A 78 13.84 -5.34 8.64
CA LEU A 78 12.40 -5.13 8.91
C LEU A 78 12.03 -3.64 9.06
N LYS A 79 12.94 -2.80 9.55
CA LYS A 79 12.73 -1.35 9.67
C LYS A 79 12.93 -0.60 8.36
N GLY A 80 13.36 -1.26 7.27
CA GLY A 80 13.65 -0.62 5.99
C GLY A 80 14.83 0.36 6.04
N VAL A 81 15.67 0.30 7.08
CA VAL A 81 16.82 1.22 7.27
C VAL A 81 18.04 0.79 6.40
N GLY A 82 17.99 -0.41 5.82
CA GLY A 82 19.02 -0.96 4.92
C GLY A 82 18.70 -0.75 3.44
N GLY A 83 18.49 0.49 2.99
CA GLY A 83 18.22 0.80 1.59
C GLY A 83 19.48 0.98 0.76
N ALA A 84 20.11 -0.10 0.32
CA ALA A 84 20.88 -0.14 -0.92
C ALA A 84 20.99 -1.60 -1.39
N TYR A 85 19.98 -2.07 -2.12
CA TYR A 85 20.15 -3.21 -3.01
C TYR A 85 20.74 -2.66 -4.33
N PRO A 86 21.97 -3.04 -4.73
CA PRO A 86 22.46 -2.73 -6.06
C PRO A 86 21.64 -3.52 -7.10
N ARG A 87 21.30 -2.84 -8.20
CA ARG A 87 20.56 -3.41 -9.34
C ARG A 87 21.36 -4.48 -10.07
#